data_AF-A0A535EUR1-F1
#
_entry.id   AF-A0A535EUR1-F1
#
_cell.length_a   1.000
_cell.length_b   1.000
_cell.length_c   1.000
_cell.angle_alpha   90.00
_cell.angle_beta   90.00
_cell.angle_gamma   90.00
#
_symmetry.space_group_name_H-M   'P 1'
#
loop_
_entity.id
_entity.type
_entity.pdbx_description
1 polymer ?
#
loop_
_entity_poly.entity_id
_entity_poly.type
_entity_poly.pdbx_seq_one_letter_code
_entity_poly.pdbx_strand_id
1 'polypeptide(L)'
;MLATLGLRLHQAPDPAATVVTVLRPGAQLDATATQTIGGTTWLHVHAHSDPAIDGWVVNDPGLITDIPMQQHDDASLGYSLLFPASWTYSAAGATQSQFTSADGSLKLLVSTADTVAHLPAAPATAGKADHEEGPVDVYGKSPLITFYKLTAGGFELDLSLLWAAGRAYGFSYREPVADSSLLKQILASVIIH
;
A
#
# COMPACT_ATOMS: atom_id res chain seq x y z
N MET A 1 -12.92 3.39 -17.36
CA MET A 1 -11.48 3.31 -17.01
C MET A 1 -11.25 4.31 -15.89
N LEU A 2 -11.25 3.87 -14.63
CA LEU A 2 -10.96 4.74 -13.48
C LEU A 2 -9.43 4.86 -13.40
N ALA A 3 -8.91 6.09 -13.47
CA ALA A 3 -7.49 6.35 -13.36
C ALA A 3 -7.00 5.91 -11.98
N THR A 4 -5.81 5.29 -11.92
CA THR A 4 -5.09 5.07 -10.67
C THR A 4 -4.93 6.41 -9.95
N LEU A 5 -5.07 6.41 -8.62
CA LEU A 5 -4.79 7.57 -7.78
C LEU A 5 -3.27 7.78 -7.76
N GLY A 6 -2.75 8.32 -8.84
CA GLY A 6 -1.35 8.67 -8.94
C GLY A 6 -1.00 9.89 -8.10
N LEU A 7 0.29 10.06 -7.80
CA LEU A 7 0.80 11.17 -7.03
C LEU A 7 0.73 12.46 -7.86
N ARG A 8 0.05 13.50 -7.35
CA ARG A 8 -0.13 14.77 -8.07
C ARG A 8 1.08 15.68 -7.85
N LEU A 9 1.66 16.16 -8.94
CA LEU A 9 2.71 17.18 -8.93
C LEU A 9 2.09 18.54 -9.19
N HIS A 10 2.39 19.53 -8.36
CA HIS A 10 1.87 20.89 -8.40
C HIS A 10 2.94 21.87 -8.88
N GLN A 11 2.54 22.96 -9.55
CA GLN A 11 3.50 24.00 -9.98
C GLN A 11 4.10 24.79 -8.82
N ALA A 12 3.46 24.78 -7.65
CA ALA A 12 3.89 25.46 -6.44
C ALA A 12 3.49 24.65 -5.20
N PRO A 13 4.12 24.88 -4.04
CA PRO A 13 3.81 24.18 -2.78
C PRO A 13 2.50 24.67 -2.12
N ASP A 14 1.40 24.55 -2.86
CA ASP A 14 0.06 25.00 -2.47
C ASP A 14 -0.97 23.97 -2.96
N PRO A 15 -1.88 23.47 -2.11
CA PRO A 15 -2.89 22.49 -2.54
C PRO A 15 -3.84 23.04 -3.63
N ALA A 16 -3.97 24.36 -3.78
CA ALA A 16 -4.74 25.01 -4.83
C ALA A 16 -3.93 25.29 -6.10
N ALA A 17 -2.61 25.05 -6.12
CA ALA A 17 -1.79 25.24 -7.29
C ALA A 17 -2.13 24.24 -8.40
N THR A 18 -1.96 24.67 -9.66
CA THR A 18 -2.16 23.85 -10.85
C THR A 18 -1.37 22.55 -10.76
N VAL A 19 -2.04 21.44 -11.02
CA VAL A 19 -1.41 20.12 -11.17
C VAL A 19 -0.70 20.07 -12.53
N VAL A 20 0.63 19.92 -12.50
CA VAL A 20 1.49 19.74 -13.68
C VAL A 20 1.21 18.39 -14.32
N THR A 21 1.20 17.33 -13.49
CA THR A 21 1.00 15.96 -13.94
C THR A 21 0.60 15.06 -12.77
N VAL A 22 0.23 13.82 -13.10
CA VAL A 22 -0.06 12.75 -12.16
C VAL A 22 0.91 11.60 -12.42
N LEU A 23 1.76 11.30 -11.45
CA LEU A 23 2.73 10.22 -11.53
C LEU A 23 2.06 8.87 -11.30
N ARG A 24 2.52 7.85 -12.01
CA ARG A 24 2.09 6.47 -11.77
C ARG A 24 2.64 5.99 -10.41
N PRO A 25 1.90 5.12 -9.69
CA PRO A 25 2.45 4.45 -8.51
C PRO A 25 3.80 3.79 -8.83
N GLY A 26 4.78 3.97 -7.93
CA GLY A 26 6.12 3.38 -8.07
C GLY A 26 7.10 4.25 -8.85
N ALA A 27 6.69 5.44 -9.30
CA ALA A 27 7.61 6.42 -9.85
C ALA A 27 8.70 6.77 -8.82
N GLN A 28 9.96 6.65 -9.23
CA GLN A 28 11.10 7.11 -8.43
C GLN A 28 11.27 8.62 -8.59
N LEU A 29 11.51 9.28 -7.47
CA LEU A 29 11.58 10.73 -7.38
C LEU A 29 12.87 11.16 -6.70
N ASP A 30 13.53 12.16 -7.27
CA ASP A 30 14.68 12.82 -6.67
C ASP A 30 14.20 14.13 -6.02
N ALA A 31 14.31 14.22 -4.70
CA ALA A 31 13.95 15.43 -3.96
C ALA A 31 15.06 16.48 -4.09
N THR A 32 14.72 17.67 -4.56
CA THR A 32 15.66 18.78 -4.81
C THR A 32 15.48 19.94 -3.83
N ALA A 33 14.30 20.10 -3.25
CA ALA A 33 14.05 21.10 -2.22
C ALA A 33 12.94 20.66 -1.26
N THR A 34 12.88 21.31 -0.09
CA THR A 34 11.83 21.12 0.90
C THR A 34 11.33 22.48 1.38
N GLN A 35 10.02 22.63 1.50
CA GLN A 35 9.40 23.86 1.99
C GLN A 35 8.20 23.55 2.87
N THR A 36 8.04 24.27 3.98
CA THR A 36 6.86 24.16 4.85
C THR A 36 5.98 25.40 4.68
N ILE A 37 4.73 25.20 4.28
CA ILE A 37 3.72 26.27 4.12
C ILE A 37 2.47 25.87 4.90
N GLY A 38 2.01 26.75 5.79
CA GLY A 38 0.78 26.51 6.56
C GLY A 38 0.84 25.26 7.46
N GLY A 39 2.03 24.79 7.83
CA GLY A 39 2.22 23.56 8.60
C GLY A 39 2.31 22.28 7.73
N THR A 40 2.12 22.38 6.42
CA THR A 40 2.31 21.27 5.48
C THR A 40 3.72 21.31 4.89
N THR A 41 4.43 20.21 4.96
CA THR A 41 5.74 20.05 4.31
C THR A 41 5.54 19.60 2.87
N TRP A 42 6.22 20.27 1.95
CA TRP A 42 6.23 20.01 0.52
C TRP A 42 7.64 19.67 0.07
N LEU A 43 7.74 18.74 -0.88
CA LEU A 43 8.97 18.37 -1.56
C LEU A 43 8.91 18.88 -2.99
N HIS A 44 9.96 19.56 -3.43
CA HIS A 44 10.20 19.76 -4.85
C HIS A 44 10.92 18.52 -5.37
N VAL A 45 10.37 17.89 -6.41
CA VAL A 45 10.83 16.61 -6.93
C VAL A 45 10.91 16.65 -8.45
N HIS A 46 11.84 15.90 -9.02
CA HIS A 46 11.77 15.49 -10.41
C HIS A 46 11.69 13.96 -10.51
N ALA A 47 11.04 13.45 -11.57
CA ALA A 47 11.05 12.03 -11.82
C ALA A 47 12.47 11.57 -12.17
N HIS A 48 12.92 10.49 -11.55
CA HIS A 48 14.26 9.95 -11.78
C HIS A 48 14.45 9.53 -13.24
N SER A 49 13.41 8.99 -13.88
CA SER A 49 13.45 8.55 -15.28
C SER A 49 13.27 9.67 -16.30
N ASP A 50 12.73 10.83 -15.91
CA ASP A 50 12.50 11.97 -16.80
C ASP A 50 12.53 13.28 -16.01
N PRO A 51 13.68 13.99 -15.98
CA PRO A 51 13.82 15.26 -15.26
C PRO A 51 12.91 16.38 -15.78
N ALA A 52 12.27 16.24 -16.96
CA ALA A 52 11.28 17.21 -17.43
C ALA A 52 9.96 17.13 -16.64
N ILE A 53 9.74 16.03 -15.91
CA ILE A 53 8.65 15.91 -14.96
C ILE A 53 9.14 16.44 -13.62
N ASP A 54 8.80 17.69 -13.34
CA ASP A 54 9.27 18.47 -12.19
C ASP A 54 8.09 19.18 -11.50
N GLY A 55 8.14 19.29 -10.18
CA GLY A 55 7.12 20.02 -9.42
C GLY A 55 7.10 19.73 -7.93
N TRP A 56 6.07 20.22 -7.27
CA TRP A 56 5.87 20.14 -5.83
C TRP A 56 4.87 19.06 -5.45
N VAL A 57 5.17 18.32 -4.40
CA VAL A 57 4.27 17.31 -3.83
C VAL A 57 4.25 17.43 -2.32
N VAL A 58 3.12 17.09 -1.70
CA VAL A 58 3.04 17.01 -0.24
C VAL A 58 3.94 15.88 0.24
N ASN A 59 4.78 16.15 1.24
CA ASN A 59 5.57 15.15 1.93
C ASN A 59 4.66 14.30 2.84
N ASP A 60 3.84 13.46 2.23
CA ASP A 60 2.94 12.54 2.92
C ASP A 60 3.60 11.14 2.95
N PRO A 61 3.98 10.62 4.13
CA PRO A 61 4.57 9.29 4.24
C PRO A 61 3.60 8.18 3.80
N GLY A 62 2.30 8.42 3.67
CA GLY A 62 1.36 7.47 3.08
C GLY A 62 1.47 7.36 1.55
N LEU A 63 2.10 8.33 0.88
CA LEU A 63 2.20 8.43 -0.58
C LEU A 63 3.64 8.46 -1.09
N ILE A 64 4.58 8.89 -0.26
CA ILE A 64 6.00 9.03 -0.56
C ILE A 64 6.79 8.25 0.49
N THR A 65 7.71 7.42 0.04
CA THR A 65 8.56 6.60 0.92
C THR A 65 9.99 6.62 0.41
N ASP A 66 10.94 6.60 1.33
CA ASP A 66 12.37 6.40 1.05
C ASP A 66 12.73 4.92 0.92
N ILE A 67 11.81 4.02 1.27
CA ILE A 67 11.95 2.59 1.06
C ILE A 67 11.87 2.33 -0.45
N PRO A 68 12.91 1.74 -1.08
CA PRO A 68 12.82 1.36 -2.48
C PRO A 68 11.68 0.38 -2.67
N MET A 69 10.73 0.70 -3.54
CA MET A 69 9.58 -0.14 -3.87
C MET A 69 9.77 -0.77 -5.25
N GLN A 70 9.22 -1.97 -5.44
CA GLN A 70 9.12 -2.63 -6.73
C GLN A 70 7.67 -3.05 -6.99
N GLN A 71 7.27 -3.09 -8.26
CA GLN A 71 5.93 -3.49 -8.66
C GLN A 71 5.81 -5.01 -8.78
N HIS A 72 4.72 -5.56 -8.27
CA HIS A 72 4.24 -6.91 -8.58
C HIS A 72 2.95 -6.83 -9.38
N ASP A 73 2.84 -7.66 -10.41
CA ASP A 73 1.62 -7.86 -11.19
C ASP A 73 1.27 -9.35 -11.13
N ASP A 74 0.14 -9.67 -10.51
CA ASP A 74 -0.45 -10.99 -10.48
C ASP A 74 -1.73 -11.01 -11.32
N ALA A 75 -1.55 -11.10 -12.63
CA ALA A 75 -2.66 -11.20 -13.58
C ALA A 75 -3.58 -12.41 -13.31
N SER A 76 -3.07 -13.47 -12.66
CA SER A 76 -3.87 -14.66 -12.34
C SER A 76 -4.85 -14.42 -11.19
N LEU A 77 -4.44 -13.61 -10.22
CA LEU A 77 -5.26 -13.19 -9.08
C LEU A 77 -5.94 -11.83 -9.31
N GLY A 78 -5.64 -11.17 -10.44
CA GLY A 78 -6.32 -9.97 -10.90
C GLY A 78 -5.94 -8.71 -10.11
N TYR A 79 -4.69 -8.60 -9.67
CA TYR A 79 -4.22 -7.39 -8.98
C TYR A 79 -2.77 -7.06 -9.30
N SER A 80 -2.39 -5.81 -9.07
CA SER A 80 -1.00 -5.38 -8.94
C SER A 80 -0.84 -4.49 -7.71
N LEU A 81 0.37 -4.43 -7.17
CA LEU A 81 0.74 -3.60 -6.02
C LEU A 81 2.23 -3.25 -6.07
N LEU A 82 2.63 -2.28 -5.25
CA LEU A 82 4.02 -2.02 -4.89
C LEU A 82 4.35 -2.68 -3.56
N PHE A 83 5.54 -3.23 -3.45
CA PHE A 83 6.07 -3.78 -2.20
C PHE A 83 7.56 -3.44 -2.07
N PRO A 84 8.15 -3.48 -0.86
CA PRO A 84 9.56 -3.17 -0.70
C PRO A 84 10.45 -4.04 -1.58
N ALA A 85 11.39 -3.42 -2.29
CA ALA A 85 12.30 -4.09 -3.22
C ALA A 85 13.23 -5.10 -2.52
N SER A 86 13.45 -4.92 -1.21
CA SER A 86 14.21 -5.85 -0.36
C SER A 86 13.44 -7.11 0.02
N TRP A 87 12.14 -7.17 -0.23
CA TRP A 87 11.32 -8.35 0.08
C TRP A 87 11.35 -9.35 -1.07
N THR A 88 11.09 -10.60 -0.70
CA THR A 88 10.96 -11.72 -1.62
C THR A 88 9.49 -12.03 -1.87
N TYR A 89 9.15 -12.31 -3.13
CA TYR A 89 7.84 -12.82 -3.53
C TYR A 89 7.88 -14.34 -3.70
N SER A 90 6.79 -15.00 -3.30
CA SER A 90 6.52 -16.41 -3.58
C SER A 90 5.03 -16.65 -3.75
N ALA A 91 4.65 -17.51 -4.69
CA ALA A 91 3.29 -18.03 -4.75
C ALA A 91 3.05 -18.95 -3.52
N ALA A 92 2.00 -18.67 -2.75
CA ALA A 92 1.62 -19.43 -1.55
C ALA A 92 0.48 -20.43 -1.81
N GLY A 93 -0.07 -20.43 -3.04
CA GLY A 93 -1.13 -21.33 -3.48
C GLY A 93 -1.74 -20.83 -4.78
N ALA A 94 -2.80 -21.50 -5.25
CA ALA A 94 -3.51 -21.08 -6.48
C ALA A 94 -4.30 -19.77 -6.32
N THR A 95 -4.54 -19.34 -5.08
CA THR A 95 -5.33 -18.14 -4.74
C THR A 95 -4.57 -17.17 -3.84
N GLN A 96 -3.26 -17.38 -3.66
CA GLN A 96 -2.47 -16.66 -2.65
C GLN A 96 -1.06 -16.29 -3.13
N SER A 97 -0.67 -15.07 -2.80
CA SER A 97 0.67 -14.52 -3.01
C SER A 97 1.26 -14.12 -1.66
N GLN A 98 2.53 -14.44 -1.42
CA GLN A 98 3.23 -14.05 -0.19
C GLN A 98 4.45 -13.18 -0.52
N PHE A 99 4.62 -12.12 0.26
CA PHE A 99 5.78 -11.22 0.22
C PHE A 99 6.42 -11.21 1.60
N THR A 100 7.74 -11.41 1.67
CA THR A 100 8.45 -11.60 2.95
C THR A 100 9.73 -10.77 3.00
N SER A 101 9.94 -10.04 4.10
CA SER A 101 11.19 -9.32 4.35
C SER A 101 12.38 -10.28 4.46
N ALA A 102 13.59 -9.78 4.21
CA ALA A 102 14.81 -10.61 4.23
C ALA A 102 15.06 -11.31 5.59
N ASP A 103 14.68 -10.67 6.69
CA ASP A 103 14.76 -11.20 8.05
C ASP A 103 13.53 -12.04 8.47
N GLY A 104 12.50 -12.11 7.61
CA GLY A 104 11.25 -12.81 7.84
C GLY A 104 10.35 -12.21 8.92
N SER A 105 10.70 -11.03 9.46
CA SER A 105 9.94 -10.37 10.53
C SER A 105 8.65 -9.73 10.01
N LEU A 106 8.63 -9.33 8.74
CA LEU A 106 7.48 -8.75 8.06
C LEU A 106 7.00 -9.69 6.94
N LYS A 107 5.70 -9.92 6.89
CA LYS A 107 5.08 -10.78 5.87
C LYS A 107 3.74 -10.22 5.43
N LEU A 108 3.51 -10.12 4.13
CA LEU A 108 2.20 -9.84 3.55
C LEU A 108 1.71 -11.08 2.81
N LEU A 109 0.51 -11.53 3.13
CA LEU A 109 -0.24 -12.53 2.39
C LEU A 109 -1.43 -11.84 1.71
N VAL A 110 -1.44 -11.89 0.38
CA VAL A 110 -2.60 -11.49 -0.42
C VAL A 110 -3.36 -12.73 -0.82
N SER A 111 -4.65 -12.78 -0.52
CA SER A 111 -5.54 -13.90 -0.83
C SER A 111 -6.71 -13.44 -1.67
N THR A 112 -7.19 -14.31 -2.56
CA THR A 112 -8.41 -14.08 -3.34
C THR A 112 -9.42 -15.19 -3.12
N ALA A 113 -10.70 -14.85 -3.22
CA ALA A 113 -11.81 -15.79 -3.17
C ALA A 113 -13.01 -15.24 -3.96
N ASP A 114 -14.07 -16.02 -4.09
CA ASP A 114 -15.36 -15.61 -4.66
C ASP A 114 -16.19 -14.75 -3.68
N THR A 115 -16.03 -14.99 -2.38
CA THR A 115 -16.67 -14.21 -1.31
C THR A 115 -15.71 -13.97 -0.14
N VAL A 116 -15.99 -12.97 0.70
CA VAL A 116 -15.19 -12.69 1.91
C VAL A 116 -15.21 -13.89 2.87
N ALA A 117 -16.33 -14.63 2.94
CA ALA A 117 -16.45 -15.81 3.80
C ALA A 117 -15.59 -17.00 3.38
N HIS A 118 -15.09 -17.01 2.13
CA HIS A 118 -14.21 -18.04 1.61
C HIS A 118 -12.72 -17.61 1.63
N LEU A 119 -12.40 -16.40 2.11
CA LEU A 119 -11.03 -16.02 2.40
C LEU A 119 -10.49 -16.83 3.59
N PRO A 120 -9.15 -16.97 3.71
CA PRO A 120 -8.55 -17.57 4.91
C PRO A 120 -9.03 -16.88 6.18
N ALA A 121 -9.20 -17.66 7.25
CA ALA A 121 -9.58 -17.11 8.54
C ALA A 121 -8.48 -16.19 9.09
N ALA A 122 -8.90 -15.05 9.65
CA ALA A 122 -8.05 -14.11 10.36
C ALA A 122 -8.32 -14.20 11.89
N PRO A 123 -7.28 -14.11 12.74
CA PRO A 123 -5.87 -14.12 12.36
C PRO A 123 -5.44 -15.53 11.94
N ALA A 124 -4.52 -15.62 10.97
CA ALA A 124 -3.94 -16.87 10.51
C ALA A 124 -3.05 -17.53 11.58
N THR A 125 -2.59 -16.77 12.58
CA THR A 125 -1.92 -17.30 13.79
C THR A 125 -2.74 -17.02 15.04
N ALA A 126 -2.71 -17.94 16.00
CA ALA A 126 -3.39 -17.79 17.28
C ALA A 126 -3.10 -16.44 17.95
N GLY A 127 -4.16 -15.65 18.13
CA GLY A 127 -4.13 -14.32 18.70
C GLY A 127 -5.53 -13.87 19.08
N LYS A 128 -5.65 -12.61 19.50
CA LYS A 128 -6.95 -11.97 19.78
C LYS A 128 -7.03 -10.64 19.06
N ALA A 129 -8.21 -10.30 18.57
CA ALA A 129 -8.49 -8.96 18.09
C ALA A 129 -8.21 -7.96 19.22
N ASP A 130 -7.51 -6.88 18.87
CA ASP A 130 -7.07 -5.84 19.79
C ASP A 130 -7.87 -4.57 19.53
N HIS A 131 -7.79 -4.03 18.31
CA HIS A 131 -8.53 -2.86 17.87
C HIS A 131 -8.66 -2.82 16.34
N GLU A 132 -9.42 -1.86 15.83
CA GLU A 132 -9.54 -1.58 14.39
C GLU A 132 -8.99 -0.19 14.08
N GLU A 133 -8.48 -0.01 12.86
CA GLU A 133 -8.00 1.26 12.33
C GLU A 133 -8.55 1.50 10.92
N GLY A 134 -8.88 2.75 10.60
CA GLY A 134 -9.34 3.16 9.28
C GLY A 134 -10.54 4.12 9.33
N PRO A 135 -11.25 4.30 8.20
CA PRO A 135 -11.08 3.57 6.94
C PRO A 135 -9.77 3.88 6.20
N VAL A 136 -9.27 2.91 5.44
CA VAL A 136 -8.13 3.07 4.51
C VAL A 136 -8.61 2.94 3.08
N ASP A 137 -8.04 3.69 2.14
CA ASP A 137 -8.39 3.56 0.73
C ASP A 137 -7.66 2.38 0.10
N VAL A 138 -8.42 1.46 -0.49
CA VAL A 138 -7.92 0.33 -1.27
C VAL A 138 -8.63 0.35 -2.62
N TYR A 139 -8.01 1.01 -3.58
CA TYR A 139 -8.51 1.15 -4.95
C TYR A 139 -9.99 1.62 -5.01
N GLY A 140 -10.34 2.65 -4.22
CA GLY A 140 -11.69 3.21 -4.14
C GLY A 140 -12.66 2.46 -3.23
N LYS A 141 -12.19 1.47 -2.47
CA LYS A 141 -12.92 0.86 -1.35
C LYS A 141 -12.36 1.42 -0.03
N SER A 142 -13.20 1.45 1.00
CA SER A 142 -12.85 2.01 2.31
C SER A 142 -12.96 1.01 3.47
N PRO A 143 -12.25 -0.13 3.43
CA PRO A 143 -12.27 -1.12 4.51
C PRO A 143 -11.54 -0.65 5.78
N LEU A 144 -11.76 -1.38 6.88
CA LEU A 144 -11.03 -1.23 8.15
C LEU A 144 -9.92 -2.29 8.24
N ILE A 145 -8.81 -1.92 8.88
CA ILE A 145 -7.74 -2.84 9.29
C ILE A 145 -8.08 -3.34 10.69
N THR A 146 -8.13 -4.65 10.89
CA THR A 146 -8.24 -5.25 12.22
C THR A 146 -6.87 -5.67 12.71
N PHE A 147 -6.48 -5.19 13.89
CA PHE A 147 -5.26 -5.60 14.56
C PHE A 147 -5.52 -6.80 15.45
N TYR A 148 -4.69 -7.83 15.31
CA TYR A 148 -4.67 -8.99 16.18
C TYR A 148 -3.35 -9.06 16.93
N LYS A 149 -3.42 -9.06 18.26
CA LYS A 149 -2.25 -9.32 19.10
C LYS A 149 -1.99 -10.82 19.16
N LEU A 150 -0.83 -11.26 18.69
CA LEU A 150 -0.49 -12.68 18.58
C LEU A 150 0.00 -13.25 19.91
N THR A 151 -0.34 -14.51 20.17
CA THR A 151 0.06 -15.22 21.40
C THR A 151 1.58 -15.41 21.49
N ALA A 152 2.22 -15.58 20.33
CA ALA A 152 3.68 -15.72 20.22
C ALA A 152 4.43 -14.36 20.27
N GLY A 153 3.71 -13.25 20.44
CA GLY A 153 4.24 -11.89 20.29
C GLY A 153 4.09 -11.33 18.87
N GLY A 154 4.18 -10.01 18.75
CA GLY A 154 3.90 -9.28 17.52
C GLY A 154 2.40 -9.14 17.22
N PHE A 155 2.12 -8.67 16.01
CA PHE A 155 0.78 -8.38 15.53
C PHE A 155 0.55 -9.01 14.15
N GLU A 156 -0.71 -9.34 13.89
CA GLU A 156 -1.23 -9.60 12.55
C GLU A 156 -2.32 -8.58 12.26
N LEU A 157 -2.18 -7.86 11.15
CA LEU A 157 -3.12 -6.85 10.67
C LEU A 157 -3.86 -7.49 9.50
N ASP A 158 -5.18 -7.60 9.61
CA ASP A 158 -6.00 -8.20 8.56
C ASP A 158 -7.02 -7.20 8.02
N LEU A 159 -7.26 -7.30 6.72
CA LEU A 159 -8.28 -6.55 6.02
C LEU A 159 -8.86 -7.42 4.91
N SER A 160 -10.18 -7.43 4.78
CA SER A 160 -10.87 -8.11 3.70
C SER A 160 -11.89 -7.19 3.03
N LEU A 161 -12.07 -7.37 1.73
CA LEU A 161 -13.04 -6.61 0.96
C LEU A 161 -13.67 -7.46 -0.14
N LEU A 162 -14.96 -7.21 -0.39
CA LEU A 162 -15.64 -7.66 -1.59
C LEU A 162 -15.42 -6.62 -2.69
N TRP A 163 -14.71 -7.00 -3.74
CA TRP A 163 -14.46 -6.10 -4.87
C TRP A 163 -15.69 -5.99 -5.75
N ALA A 164 -16.15 -7.15 -6.23
CA ALA A 164 -17.33 -7.35 -7.06
C ALA A 164 -17.96 -8.72 -6.73
N ALA A 165 -19.16 -8.99 -7.26
CA ALA A 165 -19.77 -10.31 -7.11
C ALA A 165 -18.82 -11.40 -7.68
N GLY A 166 -18.50 -12.41 -6.86
CA GLY A 166 -17.56 -13.46 -7.24
C GLY A 166 -16.07 -13.08 -7.14
N ARG A 167 -15.74 -11.94 -6.51
CA ARG A 167 -14.34 -11.54 -6.26
C ARG A 167 -14.17 -10.80 -4.94
N ALA A 168 -13.46 -11.42 -4.02
CA ALA A 168 -13.01 -10.85 -2.75
C ALA A 168 -11.48 -10.91 -2.64
N TYR A 169 -10.93 -9.96 -1.89
CA TYR A 169 -9.50 -9.87 -1.57
C TYR A 169 -9.32 -9.84 -0.05
N GLY A 170 -8.29 -10.53 0.43
CA GLY A 170 -7.82 -10.48 1.81
C GLY A 170 -6.34 -10.10 1.85
N PHE A 171 -5.97 -9.24 2.79
CA PHE A 171 -4.61 -8.79 3.05
C PHE A 171 -4.30 -9.07 4.51
N SER A 172 -3.43 -10.05 4.77
CA SER A 172 -2.95 -10.37 6.11
C SER A 172 -1.47 -10.00 6.21
N TYR A 173 -1.15 -9.09 7.12
CA TYR A 173 0.17 -8.53 7.30
C TYR A 173 0.70 -8.82 8.70
N ARG A 174 1.94 -9.30 8.81
CA ARG A 174 2.60 -9.56 10.09
C ARG A 174 3.73 -8.61 10.34
N GLU A 175 3.84 -8.20 11.60
CA GLU A 175 4.88 -7.31 12.06
C GLU A 175 5.16 -7.47 13.57
N PRO A 176 6.35 -7.11 14.06
CA PRO A 176 6.72 -7.27 15.46
C PRO A 176 6.08 -6.22 16.39
N VAL A 177 5.62 -5.09 15.85
CA VAL A 177 5.00 -3.97 16.56
C VAL A 177 3.60 -3.70 15.98
N ALA A 178 2.82 -2.79 16.56
CA ALA A 178 1.52 -2.41 16.01
C ALA A 178 1.69 -1.15 15.13
N ASP A 179 2.14 -1.32 13.89
CA ASP A 179 2.42 -0.22 12.95
C ASP A 179 1.90 -0.52 11.52
N SER A 180 0.72 0.04 11.21
CA SER A 180 0.10 -0.10 9.90
C SER A 180 0.71 0.77 8.79
N SER A 181 1.75 1.57 9.06
CA SER A 181 2.25 2.57 8.12
C SER A 181 2.69 1.95 6.79
N LEU A 182 3.52 0.90 6.83
CA LEU A 182 3.97 0.22 5.62
C LEU A 182 2.82 -0.52 4.91
N LEU A 183 1.92 -1.15 5.66
CA LEU A 183 0.74 -1.80 5.09
C LEU A 183 -0.13 -0.79 4.33
N LYS A 184 -0.39 0.38 4.90
CA LYS A 184 -1.17 1.44 4.24
C LYS A 184 -0.50 1.94 2.96
N GLN A 185 0.82 2.11 2.96
CA GLN A 185 1.57 2.47 1.74
C GLN A 185 1.39 1.41 0.64
N ILE A 186 1.48 0.12 1.01
CA ILE A 186 1.26 -0.98 0.06
C ILE A 186 -0.20 -0.96 -0.44
N LEU A 187 -1.17 -0.84 0.46
CA LEU A 187 -2.60 -0.82 0.12
C LEU A 187 -2.98 0.35 -0.80
N ALA A 188 -2.39 1.53 -0.60
CA ALA A 188 -2.60 2.70 -1.45
C ALA A 188 -2.11 2.48 -2.90
N SER A 189 -1.20 1.52 -3.11
CA SER A 189 -0.67 1.18 -4.42
C SER A 189 -1.46 0.07 -5.14
N VAL A 190 -2.44 -0.56 -4.48
CA VAL A 190 -3.20 -1.67 -5.04
C VAL A 190 -4.02 -1.22 -6.24
N ILE A 191 -3.94 -1.99 -7.32
CA ILE A 191 -4.75 -1.86 -8.53
C ILE A 191 -5.43 -3.20 -8.77
N ILE A 192 -6.73 -3.20 -8.99
CA ILE A 192 -7.49 -4.42 -9.33
C ILE A 192 -7.77 -4.43 -10.84
N HIS A 193 -7.59 -5.61 -11.47
CA HIS A 193 -7.72 -5.83 -12.92
C HIS A 193 -9.04 -6.52 -13.30
#